data_AF-A0A8D8E6T4-F1
#
_entry.id   AF-A0A8D8E6T4-F1
#
_cell.length_a   1.000
_cell.length_b   1.000
_cell.length_c   1.000
_cell.angle_alpha   90.00
_cell.angle_beta   90.00
_cell.angle_gamma   90.00
#
_symmetry.space_group_name_H-M   'P 1'
#
loop_
_entity.id
_entity.type
_entity.pdbx_description
1 polymer ?
#
loop_
_entity_poly.entity_id
_entity_poly.type
_entity_poly.pdbx_seq_one_letter_code
_entity_poly.pdbx_strand_id
1 'polypeptide(L)'
;MNPYGGGEHNVIRAPSLKRGKNDEGLNNRIKLKKILGLTVCSNAGLDVSSTTGVLAYPAGCTVVLFNSKKLSQSFLLNTAKKAITAVAYSQCGRYLATGECGHNPSIKVWELDVNGNSSYENGAAGSIVAEFSGHKYAVSCVAFSPTGKYLVSVGSQHDNI
;
A
#
# COMPACT_ATOMS: atom_id res chain seq x y z
N MET A 1 46.51 22.82 -19.84
CA MET A 1 46.15 21.39 -19.68
C MET A 1 45.26 21.26 -18.47
N ASN A 2 43.99 20.91 -18.67
CA ASN A 2 43.06 20.52 -17.60
C ASN A 2 42.26 19.29 -18.13
N PRO A 3 42.34 18.11 -17.49
CA PRO A 3 42.03 16.83 -18.14
C PRO A 3 40.69 16.20 -17.71
N TYR A 4 39.56 16.88 -17.97
CA TYR A 4 38.24 16.28 -17.73
C TYR A 4 37.37 16.38 -18.98
N GLY A 5 37.43 15.31 -19.78
CA GLY A 5 36.56 15.10 -20.93
C GLY A 5 35.09 15.06 -20.48
N GLY A 6 34.30 15.98 -21.02
CA GLY A 6 32.86 16.02 -20.82
C GLY A 6 32.20 14.81 -21.46
N GLY A 7 31.81 13.84 -20.63
CA GLY A 7 30.87 12.80 -21.04
C GLY A 7 29.50 13.42 -21.26
N GLU A 8 28.96 13.29 -22.47
CA GLU A 8 27.58 13.65 -22.77
C GLU A 8 26.64 12.75 -21.95
N HIS A 9 26.11 13.29 -20.85
CA HIS A 9 24.98 12.67 -20.16
C HIS A 9 23.75 12.87 -21.03
N ASN A 10 23.21 11.78 -21.59
CA ASN A 10 21.93 11.77 -22.30
C ASN A 10 20.79 12.11 -21.34
N VAL A 11 20.53 13.41 -21.15
CA VAL A 11 19.35 13.89 -20.44
C VAL A 11 18.15 13.72 -21.35
N ILE A 12 17.31 12.73 -21.06
CA ILE A 12 16.00 12.59 -21.71
C ILE A 12 15.14 13.78 -21.26
N ARG A 13 15.05 14.81 -22.10
CA ARG A 13 14.12 15.93 -21.91
C ARG A 13 12.78 15.56 -22.52
N ALA A 14 11.70 15.78 -21.78
CA ALA A 14 10.36 15.63 -22.31
C ALA A 14 10.19 16.51 -23.56
N PRO A 15 9.55 16.01 -24.64
CA PRO A 15 9.32 16.82 -25.82
C PRO A 15 8.49 18.04 -25.44
N SER A 16 8.95 19.23 -25.83
CA SER A 16 8.24 20.49 -25.61
C SER A 16 6.79 20.38 -26.10
N LEU A 17 5.83 20.47 -25.18
CA LEU A 17 4.41 20.39 -25.54
C LEU A 17 4.05 21.53 -26.50
N LYS A 18 3.44 21.19 -27.65
CA LYS A 18 2.83 22.17 -28.54
C LYS A 18 1.70 22.89 -27.78
N ARG A 19 1.81 24.22 -27.71
CA ARG A 19 0.84 25.15 -27.12
C ARG A 19 -0.55 24.90 -27.74
N GLY A 20 -1.50 24.42 -26.92
CA GLY A 20 -2.91 24.23 -27.32
C GLY A 20 -3.54 22.85 -27.04
N LYS A 21 -2.81 21.87 -26.47
CA LYS A 21 -3.45 20.69 -25.88
C LYS A 21 -3.70 20.92 -24.40
N ASN A 22 -4.92 20.64 -23.93
CA ASN A 22 -5.22 20.54 -22.50
C ASN A 22 -4.18 19.61 -21.88
N ASP A 23 -3.40 20.15 -20.94
CA ASP A 23 -2.39 19.37 -20.24
C ASP A 23 -3.14 18.44 -19.28
N GLU A 24 -3.58 17.29 -19.77
CA GLU A 24 -3.99 16.22 -18.88
C GLU A 24 -2.78 15.94 -17.99
N GLY A 25 -2.90 16.32 -16.72
CA GLY A 25 -1.81 16.28 -15.77
C GLY A 25 -1.15 14.91 -15.75
N LEU A 26 0.14 14.86 -15.44
CA LEU A 26 0.95 13.64 -15.48
C LEU A 26 0.28 12.42 -14.81
N ASN A 27 -0.52 12.67 -13.76
CA ASN A 27 -1.29 11.67 -13.01
C ASN A 27 -2.31 10.91 -13.87
N ASN A 28 -2.86 11.51 -14.93
CA ASN A 28 -3.76 10.82 -15.85
C ASN A 28 -3.03 9.96 -16.89
N ARG A 29 -1.73 10.21 -17.13
CA ARG A 29 -0.94 9.54 -18.18
C ARG A 29 -0.19 8.31 -17.70
N ILE A 30 0.15 8.24 -16.41
CA ILE A 30 0.94 7.14 -15.85
C ILE A 30 0.17 6.49 -14.70
N LYS A 31 -0.23 5.23 -14.92
CA LYS A 31 -0.95 4.43 -13.92
C LYS A 31 -0.16 3.20 -13.55
N LEU A 32 -0.18 2.84 -12.27
CA LEU A 32 0.40 1.59 -11.79
C LEU A 32 -0.35 0.41 -12.41
N LYS A 33 0.33 -0.36 -13.25
CA LYS A 33 -0.27 -1.51 -13.94
C LYS A 33 -0.17 -2.80 -13.14
N LYS A 34 1.01 -3.06 -12.57
CA LYS A 34 1.31 -4.32 -11.89
C LYS A 34 2.48 -4.13 -10.94
N ILE A 35 2.43 -4.82 -9.81
CA ILE A 35 3.55 -4.98 -8.90
C ILE A 35 4.06 -6.42 -9.03
N LEU A 36 5.37 -6.54 -9.23
CA LEU A 36 6.11 -7.80 -9.21
C LEU A 36 7.04 -7.75 -7.99
N GLY A 37 6.86 -8.70 -7.08
CA GLY A 37 7.59 -8.73 -5.80
C GLY A 37 6.70 -8.45 -4.59
N LEU A 38 7.19 -8.82 -3.43
CA LEU A 38 6.56 -8.69 -2.13
C LEU A 38 7.62 -8.43 -1.06
N THR A 39 7.25 -7.75 0.01
CA THR A 39 8.15 -7.43 1.14
C THR A 39 7.71 -8.13 2.43
N VAL A 40 7.04 -9.28 2.31
CA VAL A 40 6.63 -10.10 3.44
C VAL A 40 7.89 -10.66 4.12
N CYS A 41 8.03 -10.42 5.41
CA CYS A 41 9.14 -10.91 6.22
C CYS A 41 8.68 -11.74 7.44
N SER A 42 7.37 -11.92 7.63
CA SER A 42 6.79 -12.69 8.72
C SER A 42 5.40 -13.21 8.35
N ASN A 43 4.85 -14.11 9.16
CA ASN A 43 3.48 -14.61 9.00
C ASN A 43 2.41 -13.55 9.22
N ALA A 44 2.75 -12.41 9.84
CA ALA A 44 1.83 -11.28 9.98
C ALA A 44 1.79 -10.41 8.71
N GLY A 45 2.72 -10.60 7.77
CA GLY A 45 2.88 -9.76 6.59
C GLY A 45 2.01 -10.17 5.41
N LEU A 46 1.23 -11.24 5.45
CA LEU A 46 0.26 -11.57 4.41
C LEU A 46 -1.01 -12.15 5.02
N ASP A 47 -2.13 -12.01 4.32
CA ASP A 47 -3.38 -12.64 4.73
C ASP A 47 -4.29 -12.86 3.52
N VAL A 48 -5.26 -13.78 3.64
CA VAL A 48 -6.23 -14.10 2.59
C VAL A 48 -7.64 -13.87 3.12
N SER A 49 -8.45 -13.13 2.36
CA SER A 49 -9.86 -12.98 2.69
C SER A 49 -10.59 -14.31 2.61
N SER A 50 -11.16 -14.78 3.72
CA SER A 50 -11.97 -16.00 3.75
C SER A 50 -13.24 -15.90 2.90
N THR A 51 -13.75 -14.68 2.69
CA THR A 51 -14.98 -14.43 1.91
C THR A 51 -14.71 -14.43 0.41
N THR A 52 -13.65 -13.76 -0.04
CA THR A 52 -13.40 -13.53 -1.47
C THR A 52 -12.26 -14.36 -2.05
N GLY A 53 -11.38 -14.91 -1.20
CA GLY A 53 -10.14 -15.58 -1.60
C GLY A 53 -9.07 -14.63 -2.14
N VAL A 54 -9.24 -13.31 -1.97
CA VAL A 54 -8.25 -12.30 -2.38
C VAL A 54 -7.10 -12.29 -1.37
N LEU A 55 -5.86 -12.42 -1.87
CA LEU A 55 -4.63 -12.37 -1.08
C LEU A 55 -4.21 -10.90 -0.90
N ALA A 56 -3.93 -10.49 0.33
CA ALA A 56 -3.29 -9.21 0.65
C ALA A 56 -1.83 -9.45 1.04
N TYR A 57 -0.92 -8.68 0.43
CA TYR A 57 0.49 -8.67 0.82
C TYR A 57 1.13 -7.30 0.56
N PRO A 58 2.12 -6.87 1.36
CA PRO A 58 2.85 -5.64 1.15
C PRO A 58 3.91 -5.79 0.06
N ALA A 59 4.11 -4.70 -0.66
CA ALA A 59 5.25 -4.43 -1.52
C ALA A 59 5.78 -3.03 -1.20
N GLY A 60 6.68 -2.95 -0.22
CA GLY A 60 7.16 -1.69 0.34
C GLY A 60 6.09 -1.01 1.19
N CYS A 61 5.64 0.17 0.75
CA CYS A 61 4.57 0.92 1.42
C CYS A 61 3.18 0.68 0.81
N THR A 62 3.05 -0.16 -0.21
CA THR A 62 1.77 -0.46 -0.86
C THR A 62 1.29 -1.85 -0.45
N VAL A 63 -0.01 -2.03 -0.23
CA VAL A 63 -0.60 -3.38 -0.16
C VAL A 63 -1.13 -3.76 -1.53
N VAL A 64 -0.75 -4.93 -2.01
CA VAL A 64 -1.31 -5.57 -3.20
C VAL A 64 -2.43 -6.49 -2.78
N LEU A 65 -3.60 -6.29 -3.39
CA LEU A 65 -4.73 -7.21 -3.31
C LEU A 65 -4.77 -8.02 -4.61
N PHE A 66 -4.41 -9.30 -4.52
CA PHE A 66 -4.28 -10.20 -5.66
C PHE A 66 -5.41 -11.23 -5.70
N ASN A 67 -6.15 -11.24 -6.80
CA ASN A 67 -7.12 -12.28 -7.10
C ASN A 67 -6.47 -13.31 -8.04
N SER A 68 -6.16 -14.50 -7.51
CA SER A 68 -5.51 -15.57 -8.29
C SER A 68 -6.40 -16.13 -9.40
N LYS A 69 -7.72 -16.20 -9.18
CA LYS A 69 -8.68 -16.74 -10.16
C LYS A 69 -8.80 -15.85 -11.39
N LYS A 70 -8.81 -14.52 -11.20
CA LYS A 70 -8.88 -13.52 -12.27
C LYS A 70 -7.51 -13.05 -12.76
N LEU A 71 -6.43 -13.44 -12.08
CA LEU A 71 -5.07 -12.96 -12.29
C LEU A 71 -4.97 -11.42 -12.28
N SER A 72 -5.79 -10.77 -11.45
CA SER A 72 -5.90 -9.31 -11.35
C SER A 72 -5.32 -8.79 -10.04
N GLN A 73 -4.72 -7.60 -10.10
CA GLN A 73 -4.21 -6.87 -8.94
C GLN A 73 -4.97 -5.56 -8.75
N SER A 74 -5.16 -5.18 -7.50
CA SER A 74 -5.55 -3.84 -7.09
C SER A 74 -4.69 -3.42 -5.89
N PHE A 75 -4.66 -2.14 -5.55
CA PHE A 75 -3.64 -1.60 -4.65
C PHE A 75 -4.22 -0.72 -3.56
N LEU A 76 -3.74 -0.84 -2.33
CA LEU A 76 -3.96 0.14 -1.27
C LEU A 76 -2.69 0.96 -1.12
N LEU A 77 -2.78 2.24 -1.49
CA LEU A 77 -1.63 3.14 -1.55
C LEU A 77 -1.48 3.86 -0.21
N ASN A 78 -0.41 3.55 0.53
CA ASN A 78 -0.13 4.26 1.77
C ASN A 78 0.49 5.64 1.50
N THR A 79 -0.23 6.70 1.86
CA THR A 79 0.24 8.08 1.70
C THR A 79 1.46 8.41 2.56
N ALA A 80 1.63 7.74 3.70
CA ALA A 80 2.73 7.98 4.63
C ALA A 80 4.09 7.45 4.14
N LYS A 81 4.12 6.65 3.05
CA LYS A 81 5.32 6.04 2.46
C LYS A 81 6.19 5.23 3.44
N LYS A 82 5.63 4.83 4.59
CA LYS A 82 6.26 3.92 5.54
C LYS A 82 6.05 2.48 5.07
N ALA A 83 7.06 1.64 5.28
CA ALA A 83 6.97 0.22 4.96
C ALA A 83 5.86 -0.44 5.78
N ILE A 84 5.11 -1.33 5.14
CA ILE A 84 4.04 -2.11 5.80
C ILE A 84 4.62 -3.44 6.23
N THR A 85 4.46 -3.77 7.51
CA THR A 85 5.00 -4.97 8.15
C THR A 85 3.95 -5.98 8.56
N ALA A 86 2.70 -5.53 8.75
CA ALA A 86 1.62 -6.40 9.16
C ALA A 86 0.34 -6.09 8.36
N VAL A 87 -0.42 -7.13 8.02
CA VAL A 87 -1.74 -7.04 7.38
C VAL A 87 -2.69 -8.06 7.99
N ALA A 88 -3.98 -7.73 8.11
CA ALA A 88 -5.00 -8.69 8.55
C ALA A 88 -6.38 -8.32 7.98
N TYR A 89 -7.08 -9.29 7.41
CA TYR A 89 -8.47 -9.14 7.02
C TYR A 89 -9.39 -9.22 8.24
N SER A 90 -10.47 -8.45 8.17
CA SER A 90 -11.64 -8.68 9.01
C SER A 90 -12.40 -9.91 8.52
N GLN A 91 -13.07 -10.62 9.43
CA GLN A 91 -13.83 -11.83 9.10
C GLN A 91 -14.99 -11.57 8.13
N CYS A 92 -15.53 -10.35 8.09
CA CYS A 92 -16.56 -9.96 7.13
C CYS A 92 -16.01 -9.67 5.72
N GLY A 93 -14.69 -9.59 5.57
CA GLY A 93 -14.01 -9.30 4.31
C GLY A 93 -14.14 -7.86 3.82
N ARG A 94 -14.80 -6.98 4.59
CA ARG A 94 -14.99 -5.56 4.24
C ARG A 94 -13.80 -4.69 4.62
N TYR A 95 -13.11 -5.06 5.71
CA TYR A 95 -11.99 -4.29 6.23
C TYR A 95 -10.67 -5.05 6.12
N LEU A 96 -9.59 -4.30 5.90
CA LEU A 96 -8.21 -4.75 6.05
C LEU A 96 -7.49 -3.82 7.02
N ALA A 97 -6.79 -4.37 8.01
CA ALA A 97 -5.88 -3.63 8.88
C ALA A 97 -4.46 -3.74 8.34
N THR A 98 -3.69 -2.67 8.44
CA THR A 98 -2.27 -2.63 8.07
C THR A 98 -1.46 -1.96 9.18
N GLY A 99 -0.30 -2.53 9.51
CA GLY A 99 0.67 -1.96 10.45
C GLY A 99 1.92 -1.47 9.73
N GLU A 100 2.40 -0.28 10.10
CA GLU A 100 3.59 0.34 9.53
C GLU A 100 4.86 0.10 10.38
N CYS A 101 6.00 0.43 9.79
CA CYS A 101 7.32 0.45 10.45
C CYS A 101 8.00 1.82 10.29
N GLY A 102 8.88 2.14 11.24
CA GLY A 102 9.61 3.39 11.38
C GLY A 102 9.06 4.27 12.51
N HIS A 103 9.69 5.41 12.77
CA HIS A 103 9.32 6.31 13.86
C HIS A 103 7.85 6.75 13.82
N ASN A 104 7.11 6.56 14.91
CA ASN A 104 5.67 6.81 15.00
C ASN A 104 4.91 6.12 13.86
N PRO A 105 4.92 4.77 13.82
CA PRO A 105 4.17 4.03 12.82
C PRO A 105 2.67 4.14 13.11
N SER A 106 1.88 4.17 12.05
CA SER A 106 0.42 4.11 12.15
C SER A 106 -0.09 2.70 11.93
N ILE A 107 -1.22 2.40 12.56
CA ILE A 107 -2.08 1.27 12.20
C ILE A 107 -3.25 1.87 11.43
N LYS A 108 -3.53 1.35 10.24
CA LYS A 108 -4.62 1.85 9.39
C LYS A 108 -5.63 0.75 9.14
N VAL A 109 -6.90 1.12 9.17
CA VAL A 109 -8.01 0.26 8.77
C VAL A 109 -8.57 0.80 7.47
N TRP A 110 -8.59 -0.06 6.48
CA TRP A 110 -9.07 0.21 5.13
C TRP A 110 -10.43 -0.43 4.96
N GLU A 111 -11.41 0.32 4.48
CA GLU A 111 -12.62 -0.24 3.89
C GLU A 111 -12.35 -0.55 2.43
N LEU A 112 -12.55 -1.82 2.08
CA LEU A 112 -12.25 -2.36 0.76
C LEU A 112 -13.45 -2.17 -0.15
N ASP A 113 -13.20 -1.73 -1.38
CA ASP A 113 -14.24 -1.67 -2.40
C ASP A 113 -14.42 -3.05 -3.05
N VAL A 114 -15.13 -3.93 -2.35
CA VAL A 114 -15.36 -5.32 -2.76
C VAL A 114 -16.33 -5.42 -3.94
N ASN A 115 -17.16 -4.39 -4.15
CA ASN A 115 -18.20 -4.37 -5.17
C ASN A 115 -17.71 -3.74 -6.49
N GLY A 116 -16.50 -3.16 -6.51
CA GLY A 116 -16.00 -2.41 -7.66
C GLY A 116 -16.80 -1.15 -7.93
N ASN A 117 -17.45 -0.60 -6.90
CA ASN A 117 -18.32 0.57 -6.98
C ASN A 117 -17.51 1.87 -7.04
N SER A 118 -16.22 1.82 -6.73
CA SER A 118 -15.34 2.98 -6.70
C SER A 118 -14.69 3.22 -8.05
N SER A 119 -15.15 4.28 -8.70
CA SER A 119 -14.51 4.93 -9.83
C SER A 119 -13.35 5.81 -9.36
N TYR A 120 -12.45 5.31 -8.50
CA TYR A 120 -11.31 6.12 -8.09
C TYR A 120 -10.30 6.19 -9.24
N GLU A 121 -10.19 7.39 -9.79
CA GLU A 121 -9.29 7.81 -10.87
C GLU A 121 -7.81 7.46 -10.68
N ASN A 122 -7.41 7.10 -9.44
CA ASN A 122 -6.06 6.69 -9.05
C ASN A 122 -5.86 5.17 -8.81
N GLY A 123 -6.88 4.32 -9.03
CA GLY A 123 -6.75 2.86 -8.95
C GLY A 123 -6.54 2.28 -7.54
N ALA A 124 -6.90 3.03 -6.49
CA ALA A 124 -6.86 2.56 -5.11
C ALA A 124 -8.08 1.68 -4.79
N ALA A 125 -7.85 0.51 -4.18
CA ALA A 125 -8.84 -0.54 -3.94
C ALA A 125 -9.68 -0.35 -2.66
N GLY A 126 -9.56 0.80 -2.01
CA GLY A 126 -10.20 1.09 -0.74
C GLY A 126 -9.80 2.44 -0.16
N SER A 127 -10.46 2.82 0.93
CA SER A 127 -10.26 4.07 1.66
C SER A 127 -9.92 3.81 3.13
N ILE A 128 -9.16 4.71 3.74
CA ILE A 128 -8.85 4.63 5.17
C ILE A 128 -10.07 5.10 5.96
N VAL A 129 -10.58 4.26 6.85
CA VAL A 129 -11.72 4.57 7.74
C VAL A 129 -11.30 4.76 9.20
N ALA A 130 -10.11 4.28 9.58
CA ALA A 130 -9.52 4.57 10.88
C ALA A 130 -7.99 4.56 10.80
N GLU A 131 -7.37 5.38 11.64
CA GLU A 131 -5.94 5.45 11.83
C GLU A 131 -5.64 5.54 13.33
N PHE A 132 -4.71 4.70 13.79
CA PHE A 132 -4.32 4.62 15.20
C PHE A 132 -2.82 4.80 15.34
N SER A 133 -2.43 5.54 16.37
CA SER A 133 -1.04 5.79 16.75
C SER A 133 -0.82 5.32 18.19
N GLY A 134 0.41 4.96 18.54
CA GLY A 134 0.76 4.57 19.90
C GLY A 134 2.07 3.80 20.00
N HIS A 135 2.32 2.92 19.04
CA HIS A 135 3.64 2.30 18.86
C HIS A 135 4.67 3.36 18.49
N LYS A 136 5.95 3.13 18.79
CA LYS A 136 7.03 4.11 18.57
C LYS A 136 7.92 3.75 17.39
N TYR A 137 8.09 2.46 17.11
CA TYR A 137 9.07 2.00 16.11
C TYR A 137 8.50 1.06 15.04
N ALA A 138 7.71 0.06 15.38
CA ALA A 138 7.11 -0.83 14.39
C ALA A 138 5.88 -1.55 14.91
N VAL A 139 4.92 -1.78 14.03
CA VAL A 139 3.80 -2.68 14.28
C VAL A 139 4.19 -4.07 13.79
N SER A 140 4.46 -4.97 14.72
CA SER A 140 4.93 -6.34 14.44
C SER A 140 3.78 -7.25 13.98
N CYS A 141 2.58 -7.01 14.48
CA CYS A 141 1.39 -7.82 14.17
C CYS A 141 0.11 -7.02 14.37
N VAL A 142 -0.92 -7.33 13.59
CA VAL A 142 -2.30 -6.86 13.78
C VAL A 142 -3.26 -8.03 13.61
N ALA A 143 -4.38 -8.01 14.33
CA ALA A 143 -5.41 -9.04 14.20
C ALA A 143 -6.79 -8.49 14.56
N PHE A 144 -7.80 -8.77 13.73
CA PHE A 144 -9.18 -8.52 14.11
C PHE A 144 -9.67 -9.60 15.07
N SER A 145 -10.50 -9.21 16.03
CA SER A 145 -11.31 -10.17 16.78
C SER A 145 -12.26 -10.93 15.84
N PRO A 146 -12.66 -12.17 16.16
CA PRO A 146 -13.60 -12.94 15.33
C PRO A 146 -14.94 -12.23 15.09
N THR A 147 -15.37 -11.41 16.05
CA THR A 147 -16.61 -10.60 15.95
C THR A 147 -16.43 -9.33 15.11
N GLY A 148 -15.20 -8.97 14.74
CA GLY A 148 -14.86 -7.73 14.05
C GLY A 148 -14.93 -6.46 14.93
N LYS A 149 -15.34 -6.57 16.20
CA LYS A 149 -15.54 -5.42 17.10
C LYS A 149 -14.23 -4.79 17.58
N TYR A 150 -13.19 -5.61 17.72
CA TYR A 150 -11.88 -5.17 18.20
C TYR A 150 -10.79 -5.45 17.17
N LEU A 151 -9.77 -4.58 17.18
CA LEU A 151 -8.51 -4.75 16.50
C LEU A 151 -7.41 -4.77 17.56
N VAL A 152 -6.57 -5.80 17.53
CA VAL A 152 -5.38 -5.92 18.40
C VAL A 152 -4.16 -5.59 17.56
N SER A 153 -3.20 -4.90 18.16
CA SER A 153 -1.89 -4.62 17.54
C SER A 153 -0.78 -4.90 18.55
N VAL A 154 0.34 -5.40 18.04
CA VAL A 154 1.55 -5.68 18.83
C VAL A 154 2.69 -4.85 18.28
N GLY A 155 3.33 -4.10 19.18
CA GLY A 155 4.45 -3.23 18.88
C GLY A 155 5.76 -3.99 18.71
N SER A 156 6.84 -3.25 18.54
CA SER A 156 8.18 -3.81 18.61
C SER A 156 8.64 -3.92 20.07
N GLN A 157 9.61 -4.79 20.35
CA GLN A 157 10.24 -4.87 21.68
C GLN A 157 10.81 -3.54 22.18
N HIS A 158 11.10 -2.60 21.27
CA HIS A 158 11.67 -1.30 21.60
C HIS A 158 10.61 -0.26 21.97
N ASP A 159 9.31 -0.55 21.81
CA ASP A 159 8.26 0.44 22.06
C ASP A 159 8.19 0.86 23.54
N ASN A 160 8.68 0.00 24.47
CA ASN A 160 8.69 0.26 25.91
C ASN A 160 7.34 0.87 26.37
N ILE A 161 6.24 0.20 25.99
CA ILE A 161 4.85 0.59 26.27
C ILE A 161 4.22 -0.36 27.30
#